data_AF-A0A0B2QVC6-F1
#
_entry.id   AF-A0A0B2QVC6-F1
#
_cell.length_a   1.000
_cell.length_b   1.000
_cell.length_c   1.000
_cell.angle_alpha   90.00
_cell.angle_beta   90.00
_cell.angle_gamma   90.00
#
_symmetry.space_group_name_H-M   'P 1'
#
loop_
_entity.id
_entity.type
_entity.pdbx_description
1 polymer ?
#
loop_
_entity_poly.entity_id
_entity_poly.type
_entity_poly.pdbx_seq_one_letter_code
_entity_poly.pdbx_strand_id
1 'polypeptide(L)'
;MNMNEESGEGSARRVQVRFVTKLGEPYKVPTTAIAIPADLARLGLSSLVNALLQSNDADHQPEPFDFLIDGEFVRMSLEQFLLAKGISAERILEIEYARAVAPRKEEDPSLHDDWVSAVDGSSSR
;
A
#
# COMPACT_ATOMS: atom_id res chain seq x y z
N MET A 1 -29.01 -25.51 -25.09
CA MET A 1 -28.12 -24.35 -25.36
C MET A 1 -26.96 -24.49 -24.39
N ASN A 2 -25.81 -24.98 -24.86
CA ASN A 2 -24.59 -25.01 -24.04
C ASN A 2 -23.93 -23.65 -24.16
N MET A 3 -23.91 -22.89 -23.07
CA MET A 3 -23.06 -21.72 -22.91
C MET A 3 -21.75 -22.22 -22.28
N ASN A 4 -20.77 -22.54 -23.14
CA ASN A 4 -19.38 -22.55 -22.71
C ASN A 4 -18.98 -21.09 -22.53
N GLU A 5 -18.96 -20.61 -21.30
CA GLU A 5 -18.20 -19.42 -20.95
C GLU A 5 -16.72 -19.80 -21.05
N GLU A 6 -16.09 -19.41 -22.15
CA GLU A 6 -14.63 -19.35 -22.24
C GLU A 6 -14.17 -18.26 -21.27
N SER A 7 -13.82 -18.68 -20.05
CA SER A 7 -12.99 -17.90 -19.14
C SER A 7 -11.63 -17.71 -19.81
N GLY A 8 -11.49 -16.64 -20.60
CA GLY A 8 -10.22 -16.17 -21.07
C GLY A 8 -9.38 -15.71 -19.88
N GLU A 9 -8.62 -16.64 -19.29
CA GLU A 9 -7.45 -16.29 -18.47
C GLU A 9 -6.44 -15.59 -19.39
N GLY A 10 -6.66 -14.29 -19.61
CA GLY A 10 -5.63 -13.43 -20.16
C GLY A 10 -4.40 -13.59 -19.27
N SER A 11 -3.28 -14.00 -19.85
CA SER A 11 -2.01 -14.21 -19.14
C SER A 11 -1.61 -12.90 -18.44
N ALA A 12 -2.05 -12.74 -17.19
CA ALA A 12 -1.76 -11.55 -16.42
C ALA A 12 -0.25 -11.54 -16.16
N ARG A 13 0.43 -10.53 -16.71
CA ARG A 13 1.87 -10.34 -16.53
C ARG A 13 2.19 -10.39 -15.04
N ARG A 14 3.14 -11.23 -14.64
CA ARG A 14 3.55 -11.37 -13.23
C ARG A 14 4.88 -10.68 -13.00
N VAL A 15 5.05 -10.12 -11.81
CA VAL A 15 6.30 -9.51 -11.34
C VAL A 15 6.73 -10.13 -10.02
N GLN A 16 8.04 -10.31 -9.84
CA GLN A 16 8.58 -10.75 -8.55
C GLN A 16 8.76 -9.54 -7.64
N VAL A 17 8.22 -9.63 -6.42
CA VAL A 17 8.26 -8.54 -5.44
C VAL A 17 8.71 -9.06 -4.09
N ARG A 18 9.33 -8.17 -3.30
CA ARG A 18 9.64 -8.37 -1.89
C ARG A 18 9.08 -7.18 -1.12
N PHE A 19 8.24 -7.45 -0.13
CA PHE A 19 7.69 -6.42 0.73
C PHE A 19 8.67 -6.05 1.84
N VAL A 20 8.86 -4.75 2.06
CA VAL A 20 9.68 -4.20 3.14
C VAL A 20 8.89 -3.11 3.87
N THR A 21 9.20 -2.86 5.13
CA THR A 21 8.57 -1.77 5.87
C THR A 21 9.48 -1.25 6.97
N LYS A 22 9.32 0.04 7.28
CA LYS A 22 9.90 0.70 8.46
C LYS A 22 9.06 0.53 9.72
N LEU A 23 7.84 0.00 9.61
CA LEU A 23 6.98 -0.30 10.76
C LEU A 23 7.58 -1.41 11.62
N GLY A 24 7.37 -1.36 12.94
CA GLY A 24 7.72 -2.44 13.86
C GLY A 24 6.70 -3.57 13.87
N GLU A 25 6.89 -4.55 14.75
CA GLU A 25 5.84 -5.54 15.05
C GLU A 25 4.53 -4.85 15.49
N PRO A 26 3.35 -5.37 15.13
CA PRO A 26 3.08 -6.64 14.43
C PRO A 26 3.06 -6.52 12.90
N TYR A 27 3.51 -5.39 12.33
CA TYR A 27 3.35 -5.09 10.91
C TYR A 27 4.40 -5.74 10.01
N LYS A 28 5.24 -6.67 10.50
CA LYS A 28 6.28 -7.30 9.70
C LYS A 28 5.74 -8.51 8.94
N VAL A 29 5.84 -8.45 7.61
CA VAL A 29 5.60 -9.62 6.73
C VAL A 29 6.91 -10.32 6.39
N PRO A 30 6.89 -11.62 6.01
CA PRO A 30 8.09 -12.32 5.54
C PRO A 30 8.74 -11.60 4.35
N THR A 31 10.06 -11.46 4.37
CA THR A 31 10.84 -10.80 3.30
C THR A 31 11.14 -11.73 2.12
N THR A 32 10.37 -12.81 1.96
CA THR A 32 10.51 -13.75 0.85
C THR A 32 9.96 -13.11 -0.44
N ALA A 33 10.62 -13.40 -1.57
CA ALA A 33 10.16 -12.91 -2.86
C ALA A 33 8.94 -13.73 -3.31
N ILE A 34 7.89 -13.05 -3.76
CA ILE A 34 6.66 -13.66 -4.26
C ILE A 34 6.31 -13.09 -5.64
N ALA A 35 5.70 -13.91 -6.50
CA ALA A 35 5.24 -13.47 -7.81
C ALA A 35 3.79 -13.00 -7.72
N ILE A 36 3.50 -11.76 -8.11
CA ILE A 36 2.15 -11.17 -8.07
C ILE A 36 1.73 -10.65 -9.45
N PRO A 37 0.42 -10.54 -9.74
CA PRO A 37 -0.06 -9.87 -10.94
C PRO A 37 0.40 -8.41 -11.01
N ALA A 38 0.87 -7.97 -12.18
CA ALA A 38 1.41 -6.63 -12.40
C ALA A 38 0.32 -5.56 -12.56
N ASP A 39 -0.93 -5.95 -12.77
CA ASP A 39 -2.09 -5.07 -12.81
C ASP A 39 -2.53 -4.59 -11.42
N LEU A 40 -1.97 -5.19 -10.34
CA LEU A 40 -2.25 -4.77 -8.98
C LEU A 40 -1.83 -3.30 -8.77
N ALA A 41 -2.80 -2.53 -8.26
CA ALA A 41 -2.59 -1.19 -7.75
C ALA A 41 -2.65 -1.18 -6.21
N ARG A 42 -2.59 0.01 -5.61
CA ARG A 42 -2.60 0.25 -4.16
C ARG A 42 -3.56 -0.64 -3.37
N LEU A 43 -4.83 -0.75 -3.78
CA LEU A 43 -5.83 -1.52 -3.03
C LEU A 43 -5.51 -3.02 -3.03
N GLY A 44 -5.16 -3.60 -4.19
CA GLY A 44 -4.80 -5.01 -4.29
C GLY A 44 -3.53 -5.34 -3.53
N LEU A 45 -2.53 -4.45 -3.59
CA LEU A 45 -1.32 -4.58 -2.76
C LEU A 45 -1.65 -4.50 -1.26
N SER A 46 -2.56 -3.62 -0.86
CA SER A 46 -3.02 -3.51 0.54
C SER A 46 -3.73 -4.78 0.99
N SER A 47 -4.60 -5.36 0.18
CA SER A 47 -5.25 -6.64 0.48
C SER A 47 -4.23 -7.76 0.66
N LEU A 48 -3.20 -7.79 -0.20
CA LEU A 48 -2.15 -8.80 -0.11
C LEU A 48 -1.32 -8.68 1.17
N VAL A 49 -0.89 -7.46 1.54
CA VAL A 49 -0.16 -7.25 2.80
C VAL A 49 -1.01 -7.62 4.00
N ASN A 50 -2.30 -7.26 4.02
CA ASN A 50 -3.18 -7.65 5.12
C ASN A 50 -3.34 -9.17 5.22
N ALA A 51 -3.47 -9.88 4.09
CA ALA A 51 -3.54 -11.34 4.10
C ALA A 51 -2.25 -11.96 4.68
N LEU A 52 -1.08 -11.40 4.34
CA LEU A 52 0.20 -11.84 4.92
C LEU A 52 0.27 -11.57 6.43
N LEU A 53 -0.19 -10.41 6.89
CA LEU A 53 -0.23 -10.08 8.32
C LEU A 53 -1.18 -11.00 9.07
N GLN A 54 -2.36 -11.28 8.53
CA GLN A 54 -3.34 -12.20 9.12
C GLN A 54 -2.84 -13.65 9.19
N SER A 55 -1.96 -14.05 8.28
CA SER A 55 -1.34 -15.38 8.33
C SER A 55 -0.32 -15.53 9.47
N ASN A 56 0.27 -14.41 9.92
CA ASN A 56 1.20 -14.37 11.05
C ASN A 56 0.50 -14.12 12.38
N ASP A 57 -0.57 -13.33 12.37
CA ASP A 57 -1.38 -12.97 13.53
C ASP A 57 -2.87 -13.01 13.18
N ALA A 58 -3.58 -14.01 13.71
CA ALA A 58 -4.99 -14.24 13.42
C ALA A 58 -5.90 -13.10 13.91
N ASP A 59 -5.45 -12.30 14.88
CA ASP A 59 -6.22 -11.18 15.43
C ASP A 59 -6.00 -9.87 14.65
N HIS A 60 -5.10 -9.86 13.65
CA HIS A 60 -4.79 -8.68 12.84
C HIS A 60 -6.01 -8.17 12.06
N GLN A 61 -6.38 -6.91 12.35
CA GLN A 61 -7.47 -6.24 11.67
C GLN A 61 -6.99 -5.60 10.36
N PRO A 62 -7.71 -5.76 9.23
CA PRO A 62 -7.32 -5.15 7.96
C PRO A 62 -7.14 -3.63 8.07
N GLU A 63 -5.98 -3.12 7.67
CA GLU A 63 -5.68 -1.69 7.62
C GLU A 63 -5.30 -1.25 6.20
N PRO A 64 -5.62 -0.01 5.78
CA PRO A 64 -5.16 0.51 4.51
C PRO A 64 -3.64 0.80 4.54
N PHE A 65 -2.93 0.37 3.50
CA PHE A 65 -1.52 0.65 3.30
C PHE A 65 -1.27 1.47 2.02
N ASP A 66 -0.21 2.27 2.06
CA ASP A 66 0.40 2.95 0.92
C ASP A 66 1.74 2.27 0.58
N PHE A 67 2.13 2.37 -0.69
CA PHE A 67 3.25 1.62 -1.24
C PHE A 67 4.22 2.55 -1.96
N LEU A 68 5.51 2.29 -1.80
CA LEU A 68 6.59 3.02 -2.42
C LEU A 68 7.55 2.06 -3.12
N ILE A 69 8.05 2.49 -4.27
CA ILE A 69 9.15 1.84 -4.99
C ILE A 69 10.19 2.93 -5.25
N ASP A 70 11.44 2.67 -4.86
CA ASP A 70 12.55 3.64 -4.97
C ASP A 70 12.22 5.02 -4.36
N GLY A 71 11.44 5.04 -3.26
CA GLY A 71 11.04 6.25 -2.53
C GLY A 71 9.83 7.00 -3.11
N GLU A 72 9.22 6.50 -4.19
CA GLU A 72 8.07 7.14 -4.82
C GLU A 72 6.78 6.34 -4.65
N PHE A 73 5.68 7.04 -4.36
CA PHE A 73 4.39 6.41 -4.17
C PHE A 73 3.81 5.77 -5.44
N VAL A 74 3.35 4.53 -5.29
CA VAL A 74 2.60 3.82 -6.33
C VAL A 74 1.15 4.35 -6.35
N ARG A 75 0.79 5.04 -7.43
CA ARG A 75 -0.54 5.65 -7.66
C ARG A 75 -1.31 5.05 -8.84
N MET A 76 -0.76 4.00 -9.44
CA MET A 76 -1.28 3.28 -10.60
C MET A 76 -0.99 1.79 -10.44
N SER A 77 -1.29 0.96 -11.44
CA SER A 77 -0.85 -0.45 -11.43
C SER A 77 0.68 -0.55 -11.43
N LEU A 78 1.22 -1.67 -10.92
CA LEU A 78 2.67 -1.91 -10.97
C LEU A 78 3.19 -1.88 -12.41
N GLU A 79 2.48 -2.46 -13.37
CA GLU A 79 2.88 -2.42 -14.79
C GLU A 79 3.02 -0.98 -15.29
N GLN A 80 2.02 -0.14 -15.07
CA GLN A 80 2.07 1.27 -15.48
C GLN A 80 3.19 2.03 -14.76
N PHE A 81 3.40 1.76 -13.47
CA PHE A 81 4.45 2.39 -12.69
C PHE A 81 5.85 2.03 -13.24
N LEU A 82 6.10 0.75 -13.49
CA LEU A 82 7.38 0.28 -14.03
C LEU A 82 7.66 0.84 -15.42
N LEU A 83 6.65 0.89 -16.30
CA LEU A 83 6.75 1.50 -17.61
C LEU A 83 7.07 3.00 -17.52
N ALA A 84 6.35 3.74 -16.66
CA ALA A 84 6.56 5.17 -16.47
C ALA A 84 7.94 5.51 -15.89
N LYS A 85 8.54 4.60 -15.11
CA LYS A 85 9.86 4.77 -14.50
C LYS A 85 11.00 4.13 -15.28
N GLY A 86 10.71 3.43 -16.38
CA GLY A 86 11.72 2.69 -17.14
C GLY A 86 12.39 1.57 -16.33
N ILE A 87 11.67 1.00 -15.35
CA ILE A 87 12.19 -0.08 -14.49
C ILE A 87 11.93 -1.43 -15.16
N SER A 88 12.97 -2.25 -15.30
CA SER A 88 12.82 -3.62 -15.82
C SER A 88 12.03 -4.50 -14.84
N ALA A 89 11.10 -5.28 -15.39
CA ALA A 89 10.32 -6.28 -14.65
C ALA A 89 11.09 -7.59 -14.36
N GLU A 90 12.34 -7.71 -14.83
CA GLU A 90 13.18 -8.91 -14.66
C GLU A 90 13.81 -9.02 -13.27
N ARG A 91 13.91 -7.91 -12.54
CA ARG A 91 14.45 -7.88 -11.17
C ARG A 91 13.35 -8.08 -10.13
N ILE A 92 13.74 -8.56 -8.95
CA ILE A 92 12.87 -8.53 -7.77
C ILE A 92 12.67 -7.07 -7.37
N LEU A 93 11.42 -6.63 -7.31
CA LEU A 93 11.04 -5.28 -6.92
C LEU A 93 10.89 -5.20 -5.41
N GLU A 94 11.65 -4.33 -4.76
CA GLU A 94 11.40 -3.99 -3.36
C GLU A 94 10.26 -2.97 -3.28
N ILE A 95 9.19 -3.36 -2.60
CA ILE A 95 8.03 -2.50 -2.38
C ILE A 95 7.97 -2.18 -0.89
N GLU A 96 8.26 -0.93 -0.54
CA GLU A 96 8.09 -0.43 0.81
C GLU A 96 6.61 -0.16 1.07
N TYR A 97 6.05 -0.65 2.18
CA TYR A 97 4.70 -0.29 2.61
C TYR A 97 4.70 0.48 3.92
N ALA A 98 3.77 1.43 4.03
CA ALA A 98 3.51 2.24 5.20
C ALA A 98 2.01 2.35 5.44
N ARG A 99 1.59 2.59 6.69
CA ARG A 99 0.18 2.81 7.00
C ARG A 99 -0.34 4.00 6.22
N ALA A 100 -1.51 3.84 5.62
CA ALA A 100 -2.14 4.94 4.92
C ALA A 100 -2.56 6.02 5.91
N VAL A 101 -2.26 7.27 5.59
CA VAL A 101 -2.71 8.41 6.38
C VAL A 101 -4.03 8.89 5.80
N ALA A 102 -5.10 8.81 6.60
CA ALA A 102 -6.36 9.42 6.22
C ALA A 102 -6.20 10.94 6.13
N PRO A 103 -6.85 11.61 5.17
CA PRO A 103 -6.94 13.07 5.18
C PRO A 103 -7.40 13.54 6.55
N ARG A 104 -6.76 14.58 7.08
CA ARG A 104 -7.20 15.19 8.34
C ARG A 104 -8.61 15.72 8.13
N LYS A 105 -9.52 15.36 9.03
CA LYS A 105 -10.84 15.96 9.05
C LYS A 105 -10.68 17.39 9.54
N GLU A 106 -11.44 18.29 8.93
CA GLU A 106 -11.63 19.61 9.49
C GLU A 106 -12.38 19.45 10.82
N GLU A 107 -11.81 20.02 11.88
CA GLU A 107 -12.44 20.10 13.19
C GLU A 107 -13.11 21.46 13.31
N ASP A 108 -14.12 21.56 14.18
CA ASP A 108 -14.78 22.84 14.43
C ASP A 108 -13.75 23.89 14.87
N PRO A 109 -13.76 25.09 14.26
CA PRO A 109 -12.77 26.11 14.58
C PRO A 109 -12.96 26.63 16.01
N SER A 110 -11.86 26.87 16.71
CA SER A 110 -11.87 27.68 17.93
C SER A 110 -12.04 29.15 17.54
N LEU A 111 -13.20 29.73 17.82
CA LEU A 111 -13.52 31.10 17.46
C LEU A 111 -12.89 32.08 18.45
N HIS A 112 -12.24 33.11 17.92
CA HIS A 112 -11.66 34.21 18.66
C HIS A 112 -12.06 35.54 18.00
N ASP A 113 -12.34 36.55 18.82
CA ASP A 113 -12.81 37.87 18.34
C ASP A 113 -11.66 38.74 17.78
N ASP A 114 -10.41 38.30 17.94
CA ASP A 114 -9.19 38.97 17.47
C ASP A 114 -8.17 37.93 16.95
N TRP A 115 -7.05 38.39 16.39
CA TRP A 115 -6.04 37.53 15.77
C TRP A 115 -5.34 36.62 16.77
N VAL A 116 -5.31 35.32 16.44
CA VAL A 116 -4.46 34.35 17.14
C VAL A 116 -3.02 34.55 16.69
N SER A 117 -2.16 35.04 17.58
CA SER A 117 -0.75 35.33 17.29
C SER A 117 0.19 34.13 17.44
N ALA A 118 -0.22 33.09 18.18
CA ALA A 118 0.53 31.86 18.39
C ALA A 118 -0.39 30.67 18.74
N VAL A 119 0.06 29.46 18.43
CA VAL A 119 -0.54 28.19 18.84
C VAL A 119 0.56 27.28 19.40
N ASP A 120 0.26 26.51 20.44
CA ASP A 120 1.15 25.50 21.00
C ASP A 120 0.50 24.12 20.91
N GLY A 121 1.26 23.15 20.38
CA GLY A 121 0.86 21.75 20.21
C GLY A 121 1.57 20.81 21.18
N SER A 122 2.19 21.34 22.23
CA SER A 122 2.88 20.53 23.24
C SER A 122 1.91 19.55 23.91
N SER A 123 2.34 18.29 24.02
CA SER A 123 1.63 17.27 24.77
C SER A 123 2.38 17.01 26.07
N SER A 124 1.72 17.13 27.22
CA SER A 124 2.28 16.75 28.52
C SER A 124 2.39 15.22 28.59
N ARG A 125 3.42 14.64 28.00
CA ARG A 125 3.80 13.24 28.16
C ARG A 125 5.28 13.13 28.45
#